data_AF-A0A7W5PCP6-F1
#
_entry.id   AF-A0A7W5PCP6-F1
#
_cell.length_a   1.000
_cell.length_b   1.000
_cell.length_c   1.000
_cell.angle_alpha   90.00
_cell.angle_beta   90.00
_cell.angle_gamma   90.00
#
_symmetry.space_group_name_H-M   'P 1'
#
loop_
_entity.id
_entity.type
_entity.pdbx_description
1 polymer ?
#
loop_
_entity_poly.entity_id
_entity_poly.type
_entity_poly.pdbx_seq_one_letter_code
_entity_poly.pdbx_strand_id
1 'polypeptide(L)'
;MMRYRTLGALLIGAVLSLGVIERPAQALTTPEIVASSISTQCLDYQVIGICVWLNCSWSGCSIRTSVQVRHYIPELVVSSYENTGDNPWWEVATLSPPLGKALAGGQSTSDANRARHEHLRFKNVDAIGHPAGGAFSSFASAFGMSCAGAATPFQPYHLSTLDALAWRSGIPESLYPEALTPGMRELGQPGDLWGNVYPRSGFLTQVHDYKTAATTAQRSADIVTRTGQPHVYTPLVAESRDGYWPPGPVKEGDPSTHRWQRLTPGMSKSCRVWPDRGVTDTYGDRLDTGGDYAWSLWLPYRCCKRRGQTLLYAVP
;
A
#
# COMPACT_ATOMS: atom_id res chain seq x y z
N MET A 1 26.47 -8.86 76.56
CA MET A 1 26.63 -7.48 76.03
C MET A 1 27.23 -7.65 74.64
N MET A 2 26.54 -7.45 73.51
CA MET A 2 25.97 -6.19 73.05
C MET A 2 24.92 -6.47 71.94
N ARG A 3 23.86 -5.66 71.98
CA ARG A 3 22.61 -5.57 71.19
C ARG A 3 22.72 -5.84 69.67
N TYR A 4 21.86 -6.69 69.11
CA TYR A 4 20.58 -6.38 68.43
C TYR A 4 20.67 -5.39 67.25
N ARG A 5 20.29 -5.83 66.04
CA ARG A 5 19.39 -5.09 65.14
C ARG A 5 18.84 -5.96 63.99
N THR A 6 17.61 -6.38 64.24
CA THR A 6 16.48 -6.66 63.33
C THR A 6 16.66 -6.49 61.82
N LEU A 7 16.37 -7.58 61.10
CA LEU A 7 15.94 -7.63 59.70
C LEU A 7 14.74 -6.70 59.47
N GLY A 8 14.91 -5.67 58.65
CA GLY A 8 13.83 -4.86 58.10
C GLY A 8 13.62 -5.25 56.63
N ALA A 9 12.49 -5.88 56.34
CA ALA A 9 12.05 -6.18 54.98
C ALA A 9 11.79 -4.88 54.20
N LEU A 10 12.57 -4.64 53.15
CA LEU A 10 12.30 -3.64 52.11
C LEU A 10 11.88 -4.40 50.85
N LEU A 11 10.58 -4.60 50.69
CA LEU A 11 9.97 -4.98 49.42
C LEU A 11 8.83 -3.98 49.17
N ILE A 12 9.18 -2.85 48.58
CA ILE A 12 8.21 -1.89 48.03
C ILE A 12 8.56 -1.69 46.56
N GLY A 13 7.69 -2.23 45.70
CA GLY A 13 7.41 -1.71 44.36
C GLY A 13 8.52 -1.84 43.32
N ALA A 14 8.67 -3.02 42.73
CA ALA A 14 9.17 -3.10 41.35
C ALA A 14 8.09 -2.49 40.44
N VAL A 15 8.21 -1.19 40.16
CA VAL A 15 7.47 -0.54 39.07
C VAL A 15 7.97 -1.19 37.78
N LEU A 16 7.12 -1.99 37.12
CA LEU A 16 7.33 -2.38 35.73
C LEU A 16 7.33 -1.11 34.89
N SER A 17 8.51 -0.52 34.70
CA SER A 17 8.79 0.34 33.56
C SER A 17 8.78 -0.55 32.32
N LEU A 18 7.58 -0.86 31.82
CA LEU A 18 7.39 -1.19 30.41
C LEU A 18 8.03 -0.04 29.64
N GLY A 19 9.11 -0.34 28.92
CA GLY A 19 9.83 0.65 28.14
C GLY A 19 8.84 1.47 27.32
N VAL A 20 8.81 2.77 27.58
CA VAL A 20 8.13 3.71 26.71
C VAL A 20 8.96 3.69 25.43
N ILE A 21 8.50 2.94 24.43
CA ILE A 21 9.05 3.04 23.07
C ILE A 21 8.79 4.50 22.67
N GLU A 22 9.85 5.31 22.61
CA GLU A 22 9.76 6.70 22.20
C GLU A 22 9.20 6.74 20.78
N ARG A 23 8.01 7.32 20.64
CA ARG A 23 7.33 7.46 19.36
C ARG A 23 7.88 8.68 18.65
N PRO A 24 8.18 8.61 17.34
CA PRO A 24 8.35 9.81 16.54
C PRO A 24 7.07 10.66 16.63
N ALA A 25 7.20 11.97 16.81
CA ALA A 25 6.07 12.88 17.02
C ALA A 25 5.05 12.93 15.85
N GLN A 26 5.38 12.31 14.71
CA GLN A 26 4.56 12.25 13.49
C GLN A 26 4.39 10.82 12.95
N ALA A 27 4.66 9.79 13.76
CA ALA A 27 4.50 8.41 13.33
C ALA A 27 3.03 8.02 13.11
N LEU A 28 2.75 7.39 11.97
CA LEU A 28 1.44 6.85 11.60
C LEU A 28 1.16 5.59 12.42
N THR A 29 -0.03 5.51 13.01
CA THR A 29 -0.42 4.37 13.85
C THR A 29 -1.47 3.48 13.18
N THR A 30 -1.51 2.21 13.59
CA THR A 30 -2.51 1.24 13.11
C THR A 30 -3.95 1.72 13.31
N PRO A 31 -4.36 2.27 14.48
CA PRO A 31 -5.71 2.79 14.64
C PRO A 31 -6.06 3.93 13.69
N GLU A 32 -5.12 4.83 13.39
CA GLU A 32 -5.32 5.91 12.43
C GLU A 32 -5.51 5.37 11.01
N ILE A 33 -4.70 4.39 10.60
CA ILE A 33 -4.86 3.70 9.31
C ILE A 33 -6.23 3.04 9.22
N VAL A 34 -6.65 2.31 10.25
CA VAL A 34 -7.98 1.66 10.30
C VAL A 34 -9.09 2.70 10.21
N ALA A 35 -9.01 3.78 10.98
CA ALA A 35 -10.01 4.86 10.95
C ALA A 35 -10.07 5.56 9.59
N SER A 36 -8.94 5.71 8.90
CA SER A 36 -8.87 6.32 7.56
C SER A 36 -9.65 5.54 6.51
N SER A 37 -9.75 4.21 6.67
CA SER A 37 -10.42 3.33 5.71
C SER A 37 -11.94 3.46 5.69
N ILE A 38 -12.53 4.10 6.71
CA ILE A 38 -13.97 4.34 6.81
C ILE A 38 -14.30 5.59 5.98
N SER A 39 -14.13 5.49 4.65
CA SER A 39 -14.35 6.57 3.70
C SER A 39 -15.30 6.15 2.57
N THR A 40 -16.42 6.86 2.47
CA THR A 40 -17.38 6.71 1.35
C THR A 40 -16.81 7.19 0.02
N GLN A 41 -15.90 8.18 0.03
CA GLN A 41 -15.25 8.68 -1.18
C GLN A 41 -14.26 7.67 -1.77
N CYS A 42 -13.59 6.90 -0.90
CA CYS A 42 -12.72 5.82 -1.34
C CYS A 42 -13.50 4.58 -1.75
N LEU A 43 -14.55 4.22 -1.00
CA LEU A 43 -15.39 3.06 -1.28
C LEU A 43 -15.96 3.08 -2.70
N ASP A 44 -16.48 4.22 -3.17
CA ASP A 44 -17.09 4.37 -4.52
C ASP A 44 -18.03 3.19 -4.86
N TYR A 45 -19.00 2.99 -3.97
CA TYR A 45 -19.93 1.87 -4.03
C TYR A 45 -20.94 2.05 -5.15
N GLN A 46 -21.03 1.05 -6.02
CA GLN A 46 -21.93 1.06 -7.17
C GLN A 46 -22.65 -0.27 -7.31
N VAL A 47 -23.96 -0.22 -7.49
CA VAL A 47 -24.72 -1.35 -8.00
C VAL A 47 -24.54 -1.35 -9.51
N ILE A 48 -23.84 -2.36 -10.01
CA ILE A 48 -23.50 -2.46 -11.42
C ILE A 48 -24.38 -3.45 -12.17
N GLY A 49 -25.26 -4.22 -11.52
CA GLY A 49 -26.06 -5.19 -12.26
C GLY A 49 -26.64 -6.31 -11.42
N ILE A 50 -26.89 -7.46 -12.07
CA ILE A 50 -27.45 -8.67 -11.44
C ILE A 50 -26.69 -9.93 -11.84
N CYS A 51 -26.54 -10.84 -10.88
CA CYS A 51 -26.10 -12.21 -11.09
C CYS A 51 -27.29 -13.16 -11.03
N VAL A 52 -27.31 -14.11 -11.96
CA VAL A 52 -28.34 -15.15 -12.00
C VAL A 52 -27.71 -16.52 -11.77
N TRP A 53 -28.24 -17.19 -10.76
CA TRP A 53 -27.70 -18.42 -10.18
C TRP A 53 -28.68 -19.56 -10.39
N LEU A 54 -28.14 -20.73 -10.69
CA LEU A 54 -28.87 -21.99 -10.59
C LEU A 54 -28.69 -22.55 -9.17
N ASN A 55 -29.80 -22.71 -8.47
CA ASN A 55 -29.84 -23.35 -7.15
C ASN A 55 -30.61 -24.65 -7.22
N CYS A 56 -29.91 -25.78 -7.23
CA CYS A 56 -30.49 -27.11 -7.25
C CYS A 56 -30.54 -27.73 -5.85
N SER A 57 -31.68 -28.31 -5.51
CA SER A 57 -31.88 -29.18 -4.36
C SER A 57 -32.37 -30.56 -4.82
N TRP A 58 -32.51 -31.50 -3.89
CA TRP A 58 -33.05 -32.84 -4.15
C TRP A 58 -34.45 -32.83 -4.81
N SER A 59 -35.22 -31.76 -4.62
CA SER A 59 -36.56 -31.56 -5.18
C SER A 59 -36.60 -30.83 -6.53
N GLY A 60 -35.46 -30.42 -7.09
CA GLY A 60 -35.38 -29.70 -8.37
C GLY A 60 -34.49 -28.46 -8.34
N CYS A 61 -34.38 -27.78 -9.49
CA CYS A 61 -33.57 -26.58 -9.64
C CYS A 61 -34.43 -25.31 -9.73
N SER A 62 -33.99 -24.25 -9.07
CA SER A 62 -34.61 -22.92 -9.10
C SER A 62 -33.61 -21.86 -9.52
N ILE A 63 -34.06 -20.89 -10.30
CA ILE A 63 -33.26 -19.72 -10.63
C ILE A 63 -33.33 -18.72 -9.48
N ARG A 64 -32.17 -18.22 -9.03
CA ARG A 64 -32.04 -17.21 -7.98
C ARG A 64 -31.24 -16.03 -8.49
N THR A 65 -31.60 -14.83 -8.08
CA THR A 65 -30.88 -13.63 -8.48
C THR A 65 -30.20 -12.96 -7.28
N SER A 66 -29.10 -12.27 -7.53
CA SER A 66 -28.47 -11.37 -6.57
C SER A 66 -27.94 -10.12 -7.24
N VAL A 67 -27.81 -9.05 -6.47
CA VAL A 67 -27.23 -7.79 -6.94
C VAL A 67 -25.73 -7.98 -7.18
N GLN A 68 -25.23 -7.46 -8.29
CA GLN A 68 -23.82 -7.34 -8.59
C GLN A 68 -23.36 -5.93 -8.21
N VAL A 69 -22.28 -5.85 -7.45
CA VAL A 69 -21.74 -4.61 -6.92
C VAL A 69 -20.30 -4.42 -7.36
N ARG A 70 -19.87 -3.16 -7.44
CA ARG A 70 -18.49 -2.73 -7.63
C ARG A 70 -18.14 -1.70 -6.56
N HIS A 71 -17.01 -1.87 -5.91
CA HIS A 71 -16.46 -0.91 -4.95
C HIS A 71 -14.97 -1.15 -4.77
N TYR A 72 -14.27 -0.20 -4.15
CA TYR A 72 -12.86 -0.33 -3.85
C TYR A 72 -12.66 -0.83 -2.42
N ILE A 73 -11.69 -1.72 -2.25
CA ILE A 73 -11.27 -2.27 -0.96
C ILE A 73 -9.85 -1.77 -0.66
N PRO A 74 -9.56 -1.31 0.57
CA PRO A 74 -8.19 -1.00 0.97
C PRO A 74 -7.43 -2.31 1.19
N GLU A 75 -6.51 -2.62 0.29
CA GLU A 75 -5.81 -3.91 0.26
C GLU A 75 -4.45 -3.82 0.94
N LEU A 76 -3.68 -2.76 0.65
CA LEU A 76 -2.33 -2.59 1.18
C LEU A 76 -2.15 -1.20 1.79
N VAL A 77 -1.26 -1.10 2.78
CA VAL A 77 -0.56 0.13 3.15
C VAL A 77 0.80 0.06 2.49
N VAL A 78 1.12 1.05 1.68
CA VAL A 78 2.41 1.18 0.98
C VAL A 78 3.15 2.37 1.56
N SER A 79 4.23 2.08 2.28
CA SER A 79 5.14 3.08 2.82
C SER A 79 6.31 3.29 1.87
N SER A 80 6.71 4.53 1.65
CA SER A 80 7.90 4.89 0.88
C SER A 80 8.70 5.92 1.67
N TYR A 81 9.92 5.57 2.07
CA TYR A 81 10.66 6.28 3.11
C TYR A 81 12.17 6.35 2.80
N GLU A 82 12.86 7.34 3.36
CA GLU A 82 14.28 7.62 3.06
C GLU A 82 15.18 6.56 3.70
N ASN A 83 15.17 6.46 5.03
CA ASN A 83 16.15 5.69 5.79
C ASN A 83 15.66 4.28 6.09
N THR A 84 16.52 3.28 5.90
CA THR A 84 16.13 1.89 6.16
C THR A 84 15.80 1.68 7.64
N GLY A 85 14.61 1.17 7.94
CA GLY A 85 14.09 1.00 9.29
C GLY A 85 13.21 2.15 9.80
N ASP A 86 13.16 3.28 9.09
CA ASP A 86 12.36 4.45 9.47
C ASP A 86 10.99 4.45 8.76
N ASN A 87 10.32 3.29 8.71
CA ASN A 87 8.98 3.22 8.12
C ASN A 87 8.03 4.13 8.92
N PRO A 88 7.29 5.05 8.26
CA PRO A 88 6.40 5.98 8.96
C PRO A 88 5.26 5.27 9.69
N TRP A 89 4.90 4.04 9.28
CA TRP A 89 4.05 3.15 10.05
C TRP A 89 4.91 2.42 11.09
N TRP A 90 5.02 3.02 12.28
CA TRP A 90 6.03 2.62 13.26
C TRP A 90 5.85 1.20 13.79
N GLU A 91 4.61 0.69 13.90
CA GLU A 91 4.36 -0.67 14.41
C GLU A 91 4.96 -1.76 13.51
N VAL A 92 5.16 -1.47 12.21
CA VAL A 92 5.71 -2.41 11.23
C VAL A 92 7.13 -2.06 10.81
N ALA A 93 7.70 -0.96 11.31
CA ALA A 93 9.05 -0.52 10.96
C ALA A 93 10.13 -1.58 11.23
N THR A 94 9.92 -2.42 12.25
CA THR A 94 10.81 -3.52 12.61
C THR A 94 10.82 -4.67 11.60
N LEU A 95 9.86 -4.73 10.66
CA LEU A 95 9.83 -5.73 9.59
C LEU A 95 10.89 -5.49 8.52
N SER A 96 11.40 -4.26 8.41
CA SER A 96 12.38 -3.85 7.40
C SER A 96 13.68 -3.36 8.04
N PRO A 97 14.37 -4.19 8.85
CA PRO A 97 15.65 -3.80 9.42
C PRO A 97 16.70 -3.66 8.32
N PRO A 98 17.78 -2.91 8.58
CA PRO A 98 18.94 -2.89 7.68
C PRO A 98 19.51 -4.31 7.50
N LEU A 99 19.59 -4.77 6.25
CA LEU A 99 19.99 -6.15 5.91
C LEU A 99 20.96 -6.19 4.73
N GLY A 100 22.17 -6.69 4.96
CA GLY A 100 23.18 -6.91 3.91
C GLY A 100 23.52 -5.62 3.15
N LYS A 101 23.10 -5.51 1.89
CA LYS A 101 23.29 -4.30 1.06
C LYS A 101 22.20 -3.24 1.27
N ALA A 102 21.17 -3.54 2.05
CA ALA A 102 20.11 -2.62 2.41
C ALA A 102 20.44 -1.86 3.70
N LEU A 103 21.37 -0.92 3.62
CA LEU A 103 21.89 -0.21 4.78
C LEU A 103 21.34 1.22 4.95
N ALA A 104 20.98 1.88 3.85
CA ALA A 104 20.49 3.26 3.85
C ALA A 104 19.71 3.60 2.58
N GLY A 105 19.02 4.74 2.59
CA GLY A 105 18.51 5.44 1.41
C GLY A 105 18.95 6.91 1.42
N GLY A 106 18.30 7.77 0.65
CA GLY A 106 18.72 9.18 0.59
C GLY A 106 18.57 9.85 -0.76
N GLN A 107 18.77 11.16 -0.74
CA GLN A 107 19.18 11.92 -1.90
C GLN A 107 20.70 11.83 -2.08
N SER A 108 21.15 11.72 -3.33
CA SER A 108 22.59 11.83 -3.63
C SER A 108 23.11 13.20 -3.18
N THR A 109 24.20 13.21 -2.41
CA THR A 109 24.94 14.43 -2.03
C THR A 109 26.40 14.24 -2.37
N SER A 110 26.95 14.93 -3.36
CA SER A 110 28.40 15.03 -3.50
C SER A 110 28.97 16.11 -2.57
N ASP A 111 29.87 15.70 -1.68
CA ASP A 111 30.69 16.63 -0.88
C ASP A 111 31.61 17.51 -1.74
N ALA A 112 31.79 17.17 -3.02
CA ALA A 112 32.76 17.78 -3.91
C ALA A 112 32.28 19.05 -4.64
N ASN A 113 30.96 19.26 -4.83
CA ASN A 113 30.49 20.46 -5.53
C ASN A 113 28.99 20.76 -5.32
N ARG A 114 28.67 21.68 -4.40
CA ARG A 114 27.31 22.17 -4.15
C ARG A 114 26.62 22.83 -5.36
N ALA A 115 27.37 23.11 -6.44
CA ALA A 115 26.85 23.66 -7.69
C ALA A 115 26.25 22.59 -8.64
N ARG A 116 26.42 21.30 -8.36
CA ARG A 116 25.75 20.23 -9.12
C ARG A 116 24.39 19.95 -8.50
N HIS A 117 23.33 20.23 -9.26
CA HIS A 117 21.99 19.83 -8.87
C HIS A 117 21.84 18.32 -8.98
N GLU A 118 21.92 17.62 -7.85
CA GLU A 118 21.71 16.18 -7.80
C GLU A 118 20.23 15.87 -7.60
N HIS A 119 19.61 15.36 -8.66
CA HIS A 119 18.20 15.01 -8.69
C HIS A 119 17.95 13.53 -8.45
N LEU A 120 19.01 12.74 -8.24
CA LEU A 120 18.88 11.31 -7.96
C LEU A 120 18.48 11.11 -6.49
N ARG A 121 17.34 10.46 -6.29
CA ARG A 121 16.78 10.09 -4.98
C ARG A 121 16.59 8.59 -4.91
N PHE A 122 16.68 8.04 -3.70
CA PHE A 122 16.39 6.65 -3.40
C PHE A 122 15.35 6.57 -2.29
N LYS A 123 14.33 5.72 -2.46
CA LYS A 123 13.38 5.36 -1.40
C LYS A 123 13.37 3.86 -1.14
N ASN A 124 13.36 3.50 0.14
CA ASN A 124 12.90 2.18 0.56
C ASN A 124 11.37 2.14 0.44
N VAL A 125 10.81 0.97 0.16
CA VAL A 125 9.37 0.76 0.06
C VAL A 125 8.96 -0.54 0.74
N ASP A 126 7.86 -0.48 1.49
CA ASP A 126 7.20 -1.63 2.08
C ASP A 126 5.72 -1.62 1.69
N ALA A 127 5.22 -2.74 1.17
CA ALA A 127 3.81 -2.96 0.89
C ALA A 127 3.27 -4.07 1.81
N ILE A 128 2.40 -3.70 2.74
CA ILE A 128 1.90 -4.58 3.81
C ILE A 128 0.38 -4.60 3.78
N GLY A 129 -0.22 -5.77 4.02
CA GLY A 129 -1.66 -5.96 4.05
C GLY A 129 -2.37 -5.01 5.00
N HIS A 130 -3.43 -4.37 4.50
CA HIS A 130 -4.11 -3.30 5.20
C HIS A 130 -4.80 -3.83 6.49
N PRO A 131 -4.60 -3.17 7.65
CA PRO A 131 -5.10 -3.68 8.94
C PRO A 131 -6.63 -3.62 9.08
N ALA A 132 -7.30 -2.86 8.22
CA ALA A 132 -8.73 -2.57 8.35
C ALA A 132 -9.68 -3.66 7.83
N GLY A 133 -9.22 -4.82 7.35
CA GLY A 133 -10.09 -5.79 6.65
C GLY A 133 -11.43 -6.08 7.34
N GLY A 134 -11.43 -6.32 8.66
CA GLY A 134 -12.65 -6.56 9.44
C GLY A 134 -13.51 -5.31 9.67
N ALA A 135 -12.89 -4.18 10.03
CA ALA A 135 -13.59 -2.92 10.27
C ALA A 135 -14.20 -2.36 8.97
N PHE A 136 -13.43 -2.39 7.88
CA PHE A 136 -13.86 -1.97 6.55
C PHE A 136 -14.96 -2.86 6.00
N SER A 137 -14.86 -4.19 6.10
CA SER A 137 -15.93 -5.08 5.63
C SER A 137 -17.24 -4.85 6.37
N SER A 138 -17.19 -4.58 7.68
CA SER A 138 -18.36 -4.19 8.48
C SER A 138 -18.97 -2.87 7.99
N PHE A 139 -18.14 -1.83 7.80
CA PHE A 139 -18.57 -0.55 7.25
C PHE A 139 -19.18 -0.68 5.83
N ALA A 140 -18.50 -1.36 4.91
CA ALA A 140 -18.95 -1.54 3.54
C ALA A 140 -20.21 -2.41 3.45
N SER A 141 -20.38 -3.39 4.35
CA SER A 141 -21.58 -4.22 4.40
C SER A 141 -22.86 -3.44 4.69
N ALA A 142 -22.78 -2.27 5.34
CA ALA A 142 -23.92 -1.39 5.59
C ALA A 142 -24.54 -0.84 4.28
N PHE A 143 -23.81 -0.87 3.17
CA PHE A 143 -24.31 -0.51 1.83
C PHE A 143 -25.02 -1.67 1.11
N GLY A 144 -25.11 -2.84 1.73
CA GLY A 144 -25.89 -4.00 1.29
C GLY A 144 -25.07 -5.29 1.20
N MET A 145 -23.89 -5.23 0.58
CA MET A 145 -22.93 -6.33 0.58
C MET A 145 -21.52 -5.81 0.26
N SER A 146 -20.49 -6.45 0.80
CA SER A 146 -19.10 -6.15 0.44
C SER A 146 -18.45 -7.34 -0.26
N CYS A 147 -17.46 -7.06 -1.09
CA CYS A 147 -16.64 -8.09 -1.72
C CYS A 147 -15.54 -8.51 -0.75
N ALA A 148 -15.08 -9.75 -0.87
CA ALA A 148 -13.93 -10.20 -0.10
C ALA A 148 -12.65 -9.59 -0.70
N GLY A 149 -11.86 -8.92 0.12
CA GLY A 149 -10.51 -8.51 -0.26
C GLY A 149 -9.58 -9.71 -0.46
N ALA A 150 -8.45 -9.48 -1.12
CA ALA A 150 -7.45 -10.52 -1.36
C ALA A 150 -6.31 -10.50 -0.32
N ALA A 151 -6.06 -9.35 0.30
CA ALA A 151 -4.94 -9.13 1.20
C ALA A 151 -5.22 -9.67 2.61
N THR A 152 -4.21 -10.33 3.18
CA THR A 152 -4.21 -10.69 4.60
C THR A 152 -3.70 -9.51 5.42
N PRO A 153 -4.42 -9.06 6.47
CA PRO A 153 -3.94 -7.98 7.34
C PRO A 153 -2.53 -8.22 7.89
N PHE A 154 -1.68 -7.21 7.87
CA PHE A 154 -0.28 -7.23 8.34
C PHE A 154 0.67 -8.18 7.61
N GLN A 155 0.22 -8.88 6.56
CA GLN A 155 1.12 -9.70 5.77
C GLN A 155 2.04 -8.82 4.90
N PRO A 156 3.37 -8.98 4.95
CA PRO A 156 4.26 -8.27 4.04
C PRO A 156 4.16 -8.88 2.64
N TYR A 157 3.79 -8.06 1.65
CA TYR A 157 3.74 -8.44 0.24
C TYR A 157 5.03 -8.07 -0.48
N HIS A 158 5.64 -6.94 -0.13
CA HIS A 158 6.94 -6.54 -0.67
C HIS A 158 7.69 -5.71 0.37
N LEU A 159 8.95 -6.06 0.65
CA LEU A 159 9.85 -5.31 1.52
C LEU A 159 11.14 -5.07 0.73
N SER A 160 11.41 -3.82 0.39
CA SER A 160 12.58 -3.43 -0.42
C SER A 160 13.93 -3.82 0.19
N THR A 161 13.98 -4.05 1.50
CA THR A 161 15.15 -4.53 2.23
C THR A 161 15.47 -5.99 1.96
N LEU A 162 14.44 -6.83 1.78
CA LEU A 162 14.57 -8.24 1.39
C LEU A 162 14.81 -8.40 -0.11
N ASP A 163 14.32 -7.45 -0.91
CA ASP A 163 14.52 -7.38 -2.35
C ASP A 163 15.73 -6.52 -2.76
N ALA A 164 16.76 -6.44 -1.91
CA ALA A 164 17.84 -5.48 -2.08
C ALA A 164 18.57 -5.58 -3.42
N LEU A 165 18.67 -6.78 -4.02
CA LEU A 165 19.34 -6.97 -5.31
C LEU A 165 18.59 -6.30 -6.45
N ALA A 166 17.32 -6.62 -6.66
CA ALA A 166 16.52 -6.03 -7.73
C ALA A 166 16.18 -4.57 -7.41
N TRP A 167 15.74 -4.27 -6.18
CA TRP A 167 15.34 -2.93 -5.77
C TRP A 167 16.45 -1.88 -5.82
N ARG A 168 17.72 -2.24 -5.51
CA ARG A 168 18.84 -1.29 -5.56
C ARG A 168 19.59 -1.25 -6.89
N SER A 169 19.53 -2.31 -7.70
CA SER A 169 20.23 -2.32 -9.00
C SER A 169 19.32 -1.98 -10.18
N GLY A 170 18.01 -2.21 -10.06
CA GLY A 170 17.08 -2.16 -11.18
C GLY A 170 17.30 -3.27 -12.22
N ILE A 171 18.13 -4.27 -11.93
CA ILE A 171 18.41 -5.41 -12.83
C ILE A 171 17.51 -6.58 -12.40
N PRO A 172 16.95 -7.35 -13.36
CA PRO A 172 17.18 -7.29 -14.81
C PRO A 172 16.32 -6.28 -15.58
N GLU A 173 15.42 -5.59 -14.90
CA GLU A 173 14.37 -4.79 -15.55
C GLU A 173 14.88 -3.57 -16.32
N SER A 174 16.10 -3.12 -16.05
CA SER A 174 16.75 -2.06 -16.80
C SER A 174 16.95 -2.40 -18.28
N LEU A 175 16.84 -3.69 -18.63
CA LEU A 175 16.94 -4.21 -19.99
C LEU A 175 15.56 -4.35 -20.66
N TYR A 176 14.46 -4.06 -19.96
CA TYR A 176 13.12 -4.18 -20.52
C TYR A 176 12.82 -3.02 -21.48
N PRO A 177 12.02 -3.24 -22.53
CA PRO A 177 11.65 -2.18 -23.48
C PRO A 177 11.08 -0.93 -22.80
N GLU A 178 10.29 -1.10 -21.74
CA GLU A 178 9.67 -0.05 -20.93
C GLU A 178 10.70 0.81 -20.18
N ALA A 179 11.88 0.26 -19.86
CA ALA A 179 12.98 1.02 -19.25
C ALA A 179 13.83 1.77 -20.29
N LEU A 180 13.85 1.28 -21.53
CA LEU A 180 14.74 1.78 -22.59
C LEU A 180 14.06 2.78 -23.54
N THR A 181 12.72 2.81 -23.55
CA THR A 181 11.94 3.65 -24.48
C THR A 181 11.25 4.77 -23.70
N PRO A 182 11.65 6.04 -23.90
CA PRO A 182 10.99 7.17 -23.28
C PRO A 182 9.48 7.22 -23.60
N GLY A 183 8.66 7.66 -22.63
CA GLY A 183 7.21 7.75 -22.80
C GLY A 183 6.47 6.42 -22.57
N MET A 184 7.16 5.30 -22.36
CA MET A 184 6.52 4.04 -21.99
C MET A 184 6.48 3.89 -20.47
N ARG A 185 5.31 3.50 -19.95
CA ARG A 185 5.10 3.23 -18.51
C ARG A 185 5.65 4.34 -17.62
N GLU A 186 5.15 5.56 -17.79
CA GLU A 186 5.54 6.71 -16.97
C GLU A 186 4.37 7.16 -16.09
N LEU A 187 4.66 7.42 -14.82
CA LEU A 187 3.72 8.07 -13.92
C LEU A 187 3.81 9.58 -14.12
N GLY A 188 2.67 10.21 -14.41
CA GLY A 188 2.62 11.63 -14.68
C GLY A 188 1.46 12.00 -15.59
N GLN A 189 1.48 13.25 -16.03
CA GLN A 189 0.60 13.80 -17.06
C GLN A 189 1.42 14.73 -17.96
N PRO A 190 0.95 15.06 -19.19
CA PRO A 190 1.68 15.98 -20.06
C PRO A 190 1.98 17.31 -19.36
N GLY A 191 3.27 17.67 -19.28
CA GLY A 191 3.74 18.86 -18.56
C GLY A 191 4.01 18.67 -17.06
N ASP A 192 3.67 17.51 -16.49
CA ASP A 192 4.01 17.13 -15.10
C ASP A 192 4.34 15.63 -15.00
N LEU A 193 5.56 15.28 -15.43
CA LEU A 193 6.07 13.92 -15.34
C LEU A 193 6.67 13.64 -13.97
N TRP A 194 6.22 12.59 -13.30
CA TRP A 194 6.72 12.21 -11.97
C TRP A 194 7.90 11.27 -12.08
N GLY A 195 7.82 10.27 -12.98
CA GLY A 195 8.93 9.35 -13.24
C GLY A 195 8.52 8.10 -14.01
N ASN A 196 9.51 7.36 -14.49
CA ASN A 196 9.35 6.06 -15.15
C ASN A 196 9.00 4.96 -14.14
N VAL A 197 8.16 3.99 -14.53
CA VAL A 197 7.86 2.80 -13.71
C VAL A 197 9.01 1.79 -13.80
N TYR A 198 9.58 1.57 -14.99
CA TYR A 198 10.65 0.59 -15.22
C TYR A 198 12.02 1.26 -15.36
N PRO A 199 13.09 0.69 -14.78
CA PRO A 199 13.10 -0.48 -13.91
C PRO A 199 12.41 -0.19 -12.57
N ARG A 200 11.71 -1.19 -12.00
CA ARG A 200 11.03 -1.04 -10.71
C ARG A 200 12.06 -1.13 -9.57
N SER A 201 12.78 -0.03 -9.38
CA SER A 201 13.82 0.13 -8.35
C SER A 201 13.47 1.26 -7.38
N GLY A 202 14.28 1.43 -6.33
CA GLY A 202 14.16 2.55 -5.41
C GLY A 202 14.69 3.88 -5.95
N PHE A 203 15.48 3.86 -7.04
CA PHE A 203 16.13 5.04 -7.59
C PHE A 203 15.26 5.78 -8.61
N LEU A 204 15.18 7.11 -8.49
CA LEU A 204 14.53 7.96 -9.47
C LEU A 204 15.24 9.31 -9.56
N THR A 205 15.40 9.81 -10.79
CA THR A 205 15.88 11.17 -11.02
C THR A 205 14.69 12.12 -11.00
N GLN A 206 14.46 12.78 -9.88
CA GLN A 206 13.34 13.69 -9.66
C GLN A 206 13.70 14.71 -8.58
N VAL A 207 13.42 15.98 -8.86
CA VAL A 207 13.66 17.10 -7.92
C VAL A 207 12.73 16.98 -6.72
N HIS A 208 11.47 16.63 -6.97
CA HIS A 208 10.40 16.67 -5.99
C HIS A 208 10.25 15.37 -5.20
N ASP A 209 10.45 15.44 -3.89
CA ASP A 209 10.52 14.26 -3.03
C ASP A 209 9.22 13.44 -2.99
N TYR A 210 8.06 14.10 -2.85
CA TYR A 210 6.75 13.43 -2.91
C TYR A 210 6.53 12.65 -4.22
N LYS A 211 6.99 13.17 -5.37
CA LYS A 211 6.83 12.50 -6.66
C LYS A 211 7.70 11.24 -6.73
N THR A 212 8.91 11.32 -6.19
CA THR A 212 9.77 10.15 -6.01
C THR A 212 9.09 9.09 -5.18
N ALA A 213 8.63 9.45 -3.97
CA ALA A 213 8.01 8.51 -3.04
C ALA A 213 6.73 7.86 -3.59
N ALA A 214 5.91 8.64 -4.29
CA ALA A 214 4.71 8.11 -4.94
C ALA A 214 5.05 7.18 -6.11
N THR A 215 6.06 7.53 -6.93
CA THR A 215 6.50 6.67 -8.04
C THR A 215 7.07 5.34 -7.52
N THR A 216 7.86 5.36 -6.44
CA THR A 216 8.40 4.13 -5.83
C THR A 216 7.29 3.30 -5.17
N ALA A 217 6.29 3.92 -4.55
CA ALA A 217 5.09 3.23 -4.07
C ALA A 217 4.31 2.57 -5.23
N GLN A 218 4.14 3.28 -6.35
CA GLN A 218 3.51 2.74 -7.57
C GLN A 218 4.28 1.53 -8.13
N ARG A 219 5.62 1.59 -8.15
CA ARG A 219 6.47 0.47 -8.59
C ARG A 219 6.24 -0.78 -7.74
N SER A 220 6.20 -0.63 -6.42
CA SER A 220 5.89 -1.73 -5.49
C SER A 220 4.49 -2.31 -5.72
N ALA A 221 3.48 -1.45 -5.93
CA ALA A 221 2.13 -1.89 -6.29
C ALA A 221 2.08 -2.66 -7.63
N ASP A 222 2.82 -2.22 -8.65
CA ASP A 222 2.93 -2.93 -9.94
C ASP A 222 3.65 -4.28 -9.81
N ILE A 223 4.60 -4.43 -8.88
CA ILE A 223 5.23 -5.73 -8.56
C ILE A 223 4.21 -6.67 -7.92
N VAL A 224 3.60 -6.25 -6.79
CA VAL A 224 2.77 -7.17 -5.98
C VAL A 224 1.46 -7.56 -6.65
N THR A 225 0.92 -6.73 -7.55
CA THR A 225 -0.32 -7.06 -8.28
C THR A 225 -0.10 -7.89 -9.55
N ARG A 226 1.11 -8.42 -9.74
CA ARG A 226 1.49 -9.32 -10.85
C ARG A 226 2.14 -10.59 -10.31
N THR A 227 2.22 -11.61 -11.15
CA THR A 227 2.95 -12.86 -10.84
C THR A 227 4.23 -12.96 -11.67
N GLY A 228 5.21 -13.74 -11.22
CA GLY A 228 6.43 -14.02 -11.98
C GLY A 228 7.39 -12.82 -12.18
N GLN A 229 7.26 -11.76 -11.38
CA GLN A 229 8.19 -10.62 -11.44
C GLN A 229 9.58 -11.00 -10.87
N PRO A 230 10.70 -10.44 -11.38
CA PRO A 230 12.06 -10.77 -10.94
C PRO A 230 12.43 -10.05 -9.63
N HIS A 231 11.58 -10.18 -8.62
CA HIS A 231 11.69 -9.54 -7.31
C HIS A 231 11.42 -10.55 -6.18
N VAL A 232 11.85 -10.24 -4.95
CA VAL A 232 11.48 -10.97 -3.74
C VAL A 232 10.19 -10.38 -3.16
N TYR A 233 9.06 -11.02 -3.43
CA TYR A 233 7.73 -10.55 -3.02
C TYR A 233 6.73 -11.71 -2.92
N THR A 234 5.59 -11.45 -2.28
CA THR A 234 4.40 -12.30 -2.32
C THR A 234 3.38 -11.68 -3.27
N PRO A 235 2.85 -12.40 -4.27
CA PRO A 235 1.83 -11.86 -5.16
C PRO A 235 0.49 -11.63 -4.44
N LEU A 236 -0.08 -10.44 -4.60
CA LEU A 236 -1.46 -10.10 -4.28
C LEU A 236 -2.32 -10.28 -5.54
N VAL A 237 -2.51 -11.54 -5.94
CA VAL A 237 -3.35 -11.90 -7.08
C VAL A 237 -4.36 -12.94 -6.63
N ALA A 238 -5.65 -12.59 -6.68
CA ALA A 238 -6.73 -13.51 -6.36
C ALA A 238 -7.29 -14.15 -7.63
N GLU A 239 -7.75 -15.40 -7.51
CA GLU A 239 -8.40 -16.10 -8.61
C GLU A 239 -9.86 -15.68 -8.74
N SER A 240 -10.28 -15.43 -9.99
CA SER A 240 -11.67 -15.21 -10.35
C SER A 240 -12.46 -16.50 -10.15
N ARG A 241 -13.68 -16.38 -9.63
CA ARG A 241 -14.62 -17.49 -9.46
C ARG A 241 -16.05 -16.99 -9.64
N ASP A 242 -17.00 -17.90 -9.76
CA ASP A 242 -18.42 -17.55 -9.90
C ASP A 242 -18.86 -16.53 -8.85
N GLY A 243 -19.29 -15.36 -9.33
CA GLY A 243 -19.76 -14.24 -8.51
C GLY A 243 -18.66 -13.42 -7.82
N TYR A 244 -17.40 -13.60 -8.19
CA TYR A 244 -16.26 -12.88 -7.64
C TYR A 244 -15.21 -12.61 -8.73
N TRP A 245 -15.04 -11.33 -9.06
CA TRP A 245 -14.09 -10.85 -10.06
C TRP A 245 -13.10 -9.89 -9.38
N PRO A 246 -11.90 -10.39 -9.04
CA PRO A 246 -10.85 -9.57 -8.43
C PRO A 246 -10.29 -8.54 -9.42
N PRO A 247 -9.62 -7.49 -8.92
CA PRO A 247 -8.94 -6.50 -9.74
C PRO A 247 -7.84 -7.14 -10.58
N GLY A 248 -7.56 -6.52 -11.73
CA GLY A 248 -6.35 -6.79 -12.49
C GLY A 248 -5.13 -6.06 -11.91
N PRO A 249 -3.96 -6.19 -12.56
CA PRO A 249 -2.75 -5.47 -12.16
C PRO A 249 -2.95 -3.95 -12.19
N VAL A 250 -2.28 -3.24 -11.28
CA VAL A 250 -2.31 -1.78 -11.29
C VAL A 250 -1.65 -1.22 -12.54
N LYS A 251 -2.16 -0.08 -13.01
CA LYS A 251 -1.55 0.68 -14.10
C LYS A 251 -1.57 2.16 -13.75
N GLU A 252 -0.40 2.78 -13.82
CA GLU A 252 -0.20 4.21 -13.59
C GLU A 252 -1.21 5.06 -14.37
N GLY A 253 -1.76 6.10 -13.72
CA GLY A 253 -2.74 7.00 -14.34
C GLY A 253 -4.14 6.40 -14.60
N ASP A 254 -4.38 5.11 -14.34
CA ASP A 254 -5.67 4.47 -14.63
C ASP A 254 -6.54 4.30 -13.37
N PRO A 255 -7.58 5.14 -13.17
CA PRO A 255 -8.46 5.06 -12.02
C PRO A 255 -9.36 3.82 -12.00
N SER A 256 -9.41 3.03 -13.09
CA SER A 256 -10.16 1.77 -13.13
C SER A 256 -9.40 0.60 -12.53
N THR A 257 -8.09 0.74 -12.27
CA THR A 257 -7.25 -0.34 -11.75
C THR A 257 -6.96 -0.19 -10.25
N HIS A 258 -6.84 1.04 -9.75
CA HIS A 258 -6.53 1.31 -8.35
C HIS A 258 -6.77 2.78 -7.99
N ARG A 259 -6.70 3.09 -6.69
CA ARG A 259 -6.63 4.45 -6.15
C ARG A 259 -5.71 4.51 -4.94
N TRP A 260 -5.22 5.70 -4.64
CA TRP A 260 -4.35 6.01 -3.52
C TRP A 260 -5.07 6.91 -2.52
N GLN A 261 -4.99 6.54 -1.25
CA GLN A 261 -5.38 7.38 -0.12
C GLN A 261 -4.12 7.81 0.62
N ARG A 262 -3.87 9.11 0.73
CA ARG A 262 -2.71 9.60 1.50
C ARG A 262 -2.93 9.39 3.00
N LEU A 263 -1.96 8.74 3.65
CA LEU A 263 -1.92 8.57 5.10
C LEU A 263 -0.96 9.58 5.73
N THR A 264 0.23 9.77 5.13
CA THR A 264 1.21 10.80 5.53
C THR A 264 1.97 11.35 4.32
N PRO A 265 2.35 12.65 4.29
CA PRO A 265 2.06 13.69 5.27
C PRO A 265 0.62 14.20 5.16
N GLY A 266 -0.05 14.34 6.31
CA GLY A 266 -1.43 14.83 6.38
C GLY A 266 -2.46 13.88 5.77
N MET A 267 -3.05 13.06 6.65
CA MET A 267 -4.04 12.05 6.29
C MET A 267 -5.23 12.64 5.52
N SER A 268 -5.60 11.97 4.42
CA SER A 268 -6.79 12.29 3.63
C SER A 268 -7.86 11.23 3.79
N LYS A 269 -9.13 11.64 3.83
CA LYS A 269 -10.27 10.74 3.69
C LYS A 269 -10.73 10.56 2.24
N SER A 270 -10.00 11.10 1.27
CA SER A 270 -10.33 11.00 -0.14
C SER A 270 -9.31 10.14 -0.89
N CYS A 271 -9.77 9.42 -1.90
CA CYS A 271 -8.93 8.64 -2.79
C CYS A 271 -8.76 9.34 -4.13
N ARG A 272 -7.56 9.24 -4.70
CA ARG A 272 -7.21 9.81 -6.00
C ARG A 272 -6.29 8.83 -6.76
N VAL A 273 -6.22 8.98 -8.08
CA VAL A 273 -5.12 8.41 -8.87
C VAL A 273 -4.08 9.48 -9.08
N TRP A 274 -2.81 9.08 -9.18
CA TRP A 274 -1.74 9.99 -9.52
C TRP A 274 -1.61 10.21 -11.04
N PRO A 275 -1.25 11.43 -11.48
CA PRO A 275 -1.14 12.64 -10.67
C PRO A 275 -2.49 13.08 -10.09
N ASP A 276 -2.50 13.46 -8.82
CA ASP A 276 -3.74 13.77 -8.09
C ASP A 276 -4.02 15.28 -7.99
N ARG A 277 -3.35 16.07 -8.84
CA ARG A 277 -3.51 17.52 -9.01
C ARG A 277 -3.19 17.92 -10.47
N GLY A 278 -3.53 19.16 -10.83
CA GLY A 278 -3.26 19.71 -12.15
C GLY A 278 -1.79 20.15 -12.33
N VAL A 279 -1.38 20.39 -13.57
CA VAL A 279 0.00 20.72 -13.95
C VAL A 279 0.53 22.03 -13.35
N THR A 280 -0.35 22.94 -12.94
CA THR A 280 0.02 24.23 -12.33
C THR A 280 0.06 24.17 -10.81
N ASP A 281 -0.41 23.08 -10.20
CA ASP A 281 -0.48 22.95 -8.76
C ASP A 281 0.89 22.62 -8.17
N THR A 282 1.18 23.19 -6.99
CA THR A 282 2.38 22.83 -6.24
C THR A 282 2.12 21.61 -5.37
N TYR A 283 3.19 20.90 -5.00
CA TYR A 283 3.16 19.76 -4.08
C TYR A 283 3.87 20.07 -2.75
N GLY A 284 4.11 21.36 -2.47
CA GLY A 284 4.87 21.81 -1.30
C GLY A 284 4.18 21.50 0.04
N ASP A 285 2.85 21.50 0.08
CA ASP A 285 2.04 21.09 1.23
C ASP A 285 2.02 19.57 1.47
N ARG A 286 2.69 18.80 0.61
CA ARG A 286 2.77 17.34 0.67
C ARG A 286 4.19 16.86 0.85
N LEU A 287 5.10 17.74 1.23
CA LEU A 287 6.45 17.36 1.61
C LEU A 287 6.43 16.92 3.07
N ASP A 288 7.03 15.77 3.33
CA ASP A 288 7.35 15.32 4.67
C ASP A 288 8.78 15.74 5.02
N THR A 289 9.03 16.17 6.26
CA THR A 289 10.36 16.64 6.67
C THR A 289 11.39 15.52 6.78
N GLY A 290 10.97 14.30 7.11
CA GLY A 290 11.80 13.10 7.09
C GLY A 290 11.92 12.47 5.71
N GLY A 291 11.03 12.87 4.78
CA GLY A 291 10.91 12.25 3.47
C GLY A 291 10.18 10.90 3.53
N ASP A 292 9.32 10.73 4.55
CA ASP A 292 8.66 9.47 4.84
C ASP A 292 7.17 9.56 4.56
N TYR A 293 6.71 8.73 3.62
CA TYR A 293 5.36 8.79 3.07
C TYR A 293 4.66 7.45 3.22
N ALA A 294 3.34 7.47 3.33
CA ALA A 294 2.53 6.26 3.27
C ALA A 294 1.17 6.52 2.65
N TRP A 295 0.67 5.52 1.93
CA TRP A 295 -0.64 5.52 1.31
C TRP A 295 -1.36 4.20 1.48
N SER A 296 -2.69 4.21 1.59
CA SER A 296 -3.48 3.00 1.36
C SER A 296 -3.71 2.82 -0.14
N LEU A 297 -3.42 1.62 -0.63
CA LEU A 297 -3.75 1.17 -1.98
C LEU A 297 -5.15 0.56 -1.98
N TRP A 298 -6.03 1.15 -2.75
CA TRP A 298 -7.41 0.74 -2.91
C TRP A 298 -7.60 0.06 -4.26
N LEU A 299 -8.08 -1.19 -4.27
CA LEU A 299 -8.31 -1.93 -5.52
C LEU A 299 -9.80 -2.18 -5.77
N PRO A 300 -10.28 -2.11 -7.03
CA PRO A 300 -11.68 -2.26 -7.37
C PRO A 300 -12.08 -3.74 -7.50
N TYR A 301 -13.03 -4.17 -6.67
CA TYR A 301 -13.61 -5.49 -6.75
C TYR A 301 -15.00 -5.44 -7.36
N ARG A 302 -15.36 -6.50 -8.09
CA ARG A 302 -16.74 -6.77 -8.46
C ARG A 302 -17.16 -8.11 -7.88
N CYS A 303 -18.35 -8.17 -7.31
CA CYS A 303 -18.87 -9.42 -6.77
C CYS A 303 -20.40 -9.41 -6.67
N CYS A 304 -20.96 -10.59 -6.45
CA CYS A 304 -22.37 -10.74 -6.09
C CYS A 304 -22.53 -11.79 -5.00
N LYS A 305 -23.58 -11.65 -4.19
CA LYS A 305 -23.89 -12.64 -3.16
C LYS A 305 -24.21 -13.97 -3.81
N ARG A 306 -23.49 -15.03 -3.45
CA ARG A 306 -23.76 -16.38 -3.95
C ARG A 306 -25.16 -16.83 -3.52
N ARG A 307 -26.01 -17.17 -4.50
CA ARG A 307 -27.41 -17.62 -4.29
C ARG A 307 -27.71 -18.99 -4.92
N GLY A 308 -26.70 -19.68 -5.45
CA GLY A 308 -26.81 -21.03 -6.02
C GLY A 308 -25.44 -21.68 -6.19
N GLN A 309 -25.44 -22.90 -6.71
CA GLN A 309 -24.20 -23.64 -6.96
C GLN A 309 -23.47 -23.15 -8.20
N THR A 310 -24.19 -22.73 -9.24
CA THR A 310 -23.60 -22.34 -10.54
C THR A 310 -24.08 -20.95 -10.93
N LEU A 311 -23.16 -20.09 -11.37
CA LEU A 311 -23.51 -18.81 -12.00
C LEU A 311 -23.87 -19.07 -13.47
N LEU A 312 -25.08 -18.66 -13.87
CA LEU A 312 -25.53 -18.78 -15.26
C LEU A 312 -25.08 -17.58 -16.08
N TYR A 313 -25.32 -16.38 -15.58
CA TYR A 313 -24.94 -15.13 -16.23
C TYR A 313 -24.83 -13.99 -15.21
N ALA A 314 -23.97 -13.01 -15.53
CA ALA A 314 -23.86 -11.74 -14.83
C ALA A 314 -24.08 -10.62 -15.84
N VAL A 315 -25.11 -9.80 -15.61
CA VAL A 315 -25.47 -8.68 -16.49
C VAL A 315 -25.07 -7.39 -15.78
N PRO A 316 -24.11 -6.62 -16.34
CA PRO A 316 -23.76 -5.30 -15.86
C PRO A 316 -24.78 -4.22 -16.30
#